data_AF-I4YWW2-F1
#
_entry.id   AF-I4YWW2-F1
#
_cell.length_a   1.000
_cell.length_b   1.000
_cell.length_c   1.000
_cell.angle_alpha   90.00
_cell.angle_beta   90.00
_cell.angle_gamma   90.00
#
_symmetry.space_group_name_H-M   'P 1'
#
loop_
_entity.id
_entity.type
_entity.pdbx_description
1 polymer ?
#
loop_
_entity_poly.entity_id
_entity_poly.type
_entity_poly.pdbx_seq_one_letter_code
_entity_poly.pdbx_strand_id
1 'polypeptide(L)'
;MGGTMRLVPVAGVHLGEGVAAFGFPLTSVLASSGNFTLGNVTALAGIGDDTRFLQISTPVQPGNSGGPLLDENGNFVGVVTSKLNALKTVVAIGDLPQNVNFAIKAGVLATFLESAWVEFQTTSSSTCLSPPDLADVANHLSAFVRCE
;
A
#
# COMPACT_ATOMS: atom_id res chain seq x y z
N MET A 1 -21.46 3.00 -10.73
CA MET A 1 -20.40 2.94 -11.77
C MET A 1 -19.16 2.42 -11.07
N GLY A 2 -18.84 1.13 -11.22
CA GLY A 2 -17.74 0.48 -10.50
C GLY A 2 -16.41 0.84 -11.13
N GLY A 3 -15.48 1.37 -10.34
CA GLY A 3 -14.11 1.62 -10.78
C GLY A 3 -13.42 0.28 -11.06
N THR A 4 -12.97 0.06 -12.28
CA THR A 4 -12.14 -1.10 -12.61
C THR A 4 -10.77 -0.90 -11.97
N MET A 5 -10.41 -1.75 -11.01
CA MET A 5 -9.10 -1.70 -10.39
C MET A 5 -8.05 -2.18 -11.39
N ARG A 6 -7.08 -1.29 -11.67
CA ARG A 6 -5.95 -1.56 -12.54
C ARG A 6 -4.81 -2.08 -11.67
N LEU A 7 -4.55 -3.37 -11.76
CA LEU A 7 -3.33 -3.98 -11.25
C LEU A 7 -2.20 -3.78 -12.27
N VAL A 8 -0.95 -3.83 -11.83
CA VAL A 8 0.17 -4.02 -12.76
C VAL A 8 0.52 -5.50 -12.76
N PRO A 9 0.79 -6.11 -13.93
CA PRO A 9 1.34 -7.46 -13.97
C PRO A 9 2.76 -7.40 -13.43
N VAL A 10 2.91 -7.54 -12.11
CA VAL A 10 4.14 -7.56 -11.31
C VAL A 10 5.38 -7.08 -12.09
N ALA A 11 5.35 -5.83 -12.56
CA ALA A 11 6.56 -5.18 -12.99
C ALA A 11 7.38 -5.14 -11.70
N GLY A 12 8.53 -5.80 -11.71
CA GLY A 12 9.27 -6.12 -10.50
C GLY A 12 9.42 -4.86 -9.66
N VAL A 13 8.86 -4.87 -8.46
CA VAL A 13 9.13 -3.82 -7.49
C VAL A 13 10.60 -3.96 -7.11
N HIS A 14 11.35 -2.87 -7.22
CA HIS A 14 12.79 -2.87 -6.93
C HIS A 14 13.06 -2.33 -5.54
N LEU A 15 14.18 -2.79 -4.96
CA LEU A 15 14.69 -2.20 -3.74
C LEU A 15 15.06 -0.73 -3.98
N GLY A 16 14.63 0.15 -3.08
CA GLY A 16 14.86 1.60 -3.17
C GLY A 16 13.84 2.36 -4.02
N GLU A 17 12.94 1.66 -4.72
CA GLU A 17 11.91 2.29 -5.55
C GLU A 17 11.00 3.21 -4.73
N GLY A 18 10.71 4.39 -5.27
CA GLY A 18 9.81 5.36 -4.66
C GLY A 18 8.37 4.85 -4.66
N VAL A 19 7.70 4.97 -3.51
CA VAL A 19 6.32 4.52 -3.35
C VAL A 19 5.49 5.49 -2.54
N ALA A 20 4.20 5.54 -2.85
CA ALA A 20 3.22 6.34 -2.17
C ALA A 20 2.12 5.48 -1.55
N ALA A 21 1.69 5.85 -0.35
CA ALA A 21 0.52 5.25 0.30
C ALA A 21 -0.56 6.31 0.52
N PHE A 22 -1.81 5.89 0.34
CA PHE A 22 -2.97 6.72 0.61
C PHE A 22 -3.97 6.00 1.51
N GLY A 23 -4.65 6.73 2.39
CA GLY A 23 -5.71 6.18 3.21
C GLY A 23 -6.52 7.25 3.93
N PHE A 24 -7.36 6.82 4.86
CA PHE A 24 -8.28 7.71 5.59
C PHE A 24 -8.06 7.58 7.11
N PRO A 25 -6.90 8.01 7.63
CA PRO A 25 -6.66 8.01 9.07
C PRO A 25 -7.57 9.01 9.77
N LEU A 26 -8.09 8.61 10.93
CA LEU A 26 -8.73 9.52 11.90
C LEU A 26 -9.82 10.43 11.31
N THR A 27 -10.74 9.90 10.50
CA THR A 27 -11.80 10.68 9.82
C THR A 27 -12.78 11.42 10.74
N SER A 28 -12.73 11.20 12.05
CA SER A 28 -13.47 11.98 13.06
C SER A 28 -12.70 13.20 13.58
N VAL A 29 -11.42 13.36 13.24
CA VAL A 29 -10.50 14.42 13.72
C VAL A 29 -9.74 15.11 12.57
N LEU A 30 -9.43 14.39 11.48
CA LEU A 30 -8.74 14.90 10.30
C LEU A 30 -9.69 15.13 9.12
N ALA A 31 -9.16 15.71 8.04
CA ALA A 31 -9.90 15.93 6.80
C ALA A 31 -10.43 14.62 6.22
N SER A 32 -11.69 14.62 5.80
CA SER A 32 -12.33 13.50 5.09
C SER A 32 -11.70 13.21 3.72
N SER A 33 -10.80 14.09 3.25
CA SER A 33 -10.09 13.99 1.98
C SER A 33 -8.97 12.96 1.94
N GLY A 34 -8.70 12.24 3.05
CA GLY A 34 -7.64 11.24 3.12
C GLY A 34 -6.25 11.83 3.37
N ASN A 35 -5.27 10.95 3.53
CA ASN A 35 -3.88 11.25 3.83
C ASN A 35 -2.99 10.57 2.79
N PHE A 36 -2.03 11.33 2.27
CA PHE A 36 -1.04 10.89 1.30
C PHE A 36 0.35 10.92 1.92
N THR A 37 1.12 9.86 1.71
CA THR A 37 2.47 9.71 2.26
C THR A 37 3.41 9.12 1.21
N LEU A 38 4.66 9.56 1.23
CA LEU A 38 5.73 9.09 0.36
C LEU A 38 6.79 8.32 1.17
N GLY A 39 7.47 7.41 0.49
CA GLY A 39 8.60 6.66 1.02
C GLY A 39 9.23 5.80 -0.07
N ASN A 40 9.92 4.73 0.35
CA ASN A 40 10.61 3.82 -0.56
C ASN A 40 10.40 2.37 -0.12
N VAL A 41 10.62 1.45 -1.06
CA VAL A 41 10.72 0.03 -0.78
C VAL A 41 12.07 -0.25 -0.11
N THR A 42 12.03 -0.72 1.13
CA THR A 42 13.22 -0.98 1.95
C THR A 42 13.59 -2.46 2.02
N ALA A 43 12.67 -3.36 1.68
CA ALA A 43 12.95 -4.78 1.47
C ALA A 43 11.87 -5.42 0.56
N LEU A 44 12.27 -6.46 -0.17
CA LEU A 44 11.38 -7.20 -1.07
C LEU A 44 10.67 -8.40 -0.41
N ALA A 45 10.83 -8.55 0.91
CA ALA A 45 10.18 -9.57 1.72
C ALA A 45 9.78 -8.96 3.08
N GLY A 46 8.80 -9.60 3.73
CA GLY A 46 8.36 -9.26 5.08
C GLY A 46 9.15 -9.98 6.17
N ILE A 47 8.60 -9.97 7.39
CA ILE A 47 9.17 -10.64 8.56
C ILE A 47 9.37 -12.14 8.25
N GLY A 48 10.57 -12.66 8.56
CA GLY A 48 10.89 -14.07 8.35
C GLY A 48 10.94 -14.47 6.89
N ASP A 49 11.39 -13.55 6.02
CA ASP A 49 11.51 -13.75 4.57
C ASP A 49 10.17 -14.07 3.87
N ASP A 50 9.05 -13.60 4.42
CA ASP A 50 7.74 -13.77 3.82
C ASP A 50 7.64 -12.98 2.50
N THR A 51 7.78 -13.70 1.38
CA THR A 51 7.83 -13.14 0.03
C THR A 51 6.52 -12.52 -0.44
N ARG A 52 5.43 -12.71 0.30
CA ARG A 52 4.12 -12.12 0.03
C ARG A 52 4.07 -10.61 0.33
N PHE A 53 5.03 -10.11 1.10
CA PHE A 53 5.09 -8.73 1.55
C PHE A 53 6.26 -7.95 0.96
N LEU A 54 6.12 -6.63 0.97
CA LEU A 54 7.17 -5.63 0.82
C LEU A 54 7.36 -4.95 2.18
N GLN A 55 8.59 -4.56 2.49
CA GLN A 55 8.87 -3.61 3.55
C GLN A 55 9.01 -2.21 2.94
N ILE A 56 8.37 -1.22 3.55
CA ILE A 56 8.33 0.17 3.08
C ILE A 56 8.66 1.14 4.21
N SER A 57 9.29 2.25 3.87
CA SER A 57 9.55 3.37 4.80
C SER A 57 8.40 4.37 4.87
N THR A 58 7.43 4.28 3.96
CA THR A 58 6.27 5.16 3.89
C THR A 58 5.56 5.20 5.26
N PRO A 59 5.31 6.38 5.84
CA PRO A 59 4.61 6.48 7.12
C PRO A 59 3.21 5.84 7.05
N VAL A 60 2.99 4.76 7.80
CA VAL A 60 1.69 4.08 7.89
C VAL A 60 1.12 4.26 9.30
N GLN A 61 -0.07 4.84 9.38
CA GLN A 61 -0.83 5.00 10.63
C GLN A 61 -2.15 4.20 10.54
N PRO A 62 -2.85 3.96 11.67
CA PRO A 62 -4.21 3.43 11.64
C PRO A 62 -5.10 4.24 10.69
N GLY A 63 -5.73 3.55 9.72
CA GLY A 63 -6.53 4.15 8.65
C GLY A 63 -5.82 4.26 7.28
N ASN A 64 -4.49 4.06 7.23
CA ASN A 64 -3.78 3.79 5.97
C ASN A 64 -3.84 2.29 5.60
N SER A 65 -4.10 1.41 6.57
CA SER A 65 -4.31 -0.02 6.33
C SER A 65 -5.46 -0.28 5.36
N GLY A 66 -5.22 -1.12 4.36
CA GLY A 66 -6.16 -1.44 3.29
C GLY A 66 -6.08 -0.48 2.10
N GLY A 67 -5.37 0.65 2.23
CA GLY A 67 -5.15 1.60 1.15
C GLY A 67 -4.14 1.11 0.10
N PRO A 68 -4.14 1.72 -1.09
CA PRO A 68 -3.22 1.37 -2.16
C PRO A 68 -1.79 1.82 -1.85
N LEU A 69 -0.82 1.00 -2.26
CA LEU A 69 0.57 1.37 -2.41
C LEU A 69 0.85 1.51 -3.91
N LEU A 70 1.33 2.68 -4.34
CA LEU A 70 1.62 3.01 -5.73
C LEU A 70 3.12 3.26 -5.93
N ASP A 71 3.66 2.93 -7.10
CA ASP A 71 4.98 3.42 -7.54
C ASP A 71 4.90 4.88 -8.03
N GLU A 72 6.05 5.45 -8.42
CA GLU A 72 6.15 6.82 -8.95
C GLU A 72 5.40 7.04 -10.28
N ASN A 73 4.98 5.98 -10.96
CA ASN A 73 4.21 6.05 -12.21
C ASN A 73 2.70 5.90 -11.97
N GLY A 74 2.25 5.77 -10.71
CA GLY A 74 0.86 5.53 -10.35
C GLY A 74 0.42 4.08 -10.53
N ASN A 75 1.37 3.15 -10.68
CA ASN A 75 1.07 1.74 -10.78
C ASN A 75 0.77 1.15 -9.40
N PHE A 76 -0.28 0.33 -9.31
CA PHE A 76 -0.60 -0.38 -8.08
C PHE A 76 0.41 -1.50 -7.83
N VAL A 77 1.18 -1.39 -6.75
CA VAL A 77 2.23 -2.35 -6.38
C VAL A 77 1.90 -3.16 -5.12
N GLY A 78 0.91 -2.73 -4.34
CA GLY A 78 0.45 -3.50 -3.18
C GLY A 78 -0.65 -2.85 -2.35
N VAL A 79 -1.04 -3.55 -1.28
CA VAL A 79 -2.00 -3.09 -0.27
C VAL A 79 -1.27 -2.82 1.03
N VAL A 80 -1.36 -1.60 1.53
CA VAL A 80 -0.74 -1.22 2.80
C VAL A 80 -1.35 -2.02 3.96
N THR A 81 -0.51 -2.54 4.85
CA THR A 81 -0.97 -3.24 6.05
C THR A 81 -0.16 -2.82 7.28
N SER A 82 -0.87 -2.52 8.35
CA SER A 82 -0.30 -2.24 9.68
C SER A 82 0.09 -3.56 10.33
N LYS A 83 1.07 -4.28 9.77
CA LYS A 83 1.59 -5.52 10.37
C LYS A 83 3.03 -5.35 10.80
N LEU A 84 3.18 -4.54 11.84
CA LEU A 84 3.94 -5.00 12.98
C LEU A 84 2.98 -4.99 14.15
N ASN A 85 2.73 -6.15 14.78
CA ASN A 85 2.18 -6.11 16.14
C ASN A 85 3.28 -5.47 16.99
N ALA A 86 3.24 -4.15 17.13
CA ALA A 86 4.21 -3.36 17.88
C ALA A 86 4.46 -4.00 19.26
N LEU A 87 3.39 -4.49 19.91
CA LEU A 87 3.45 -5.24 21.16
C LEU A 87 4.25 -6.56 21.07
N LYS A 88 4.08 -7.37 20.01
CA LYS A 88 4.86 -8.62 19.85
C LYS A 88 6.33 -8.36 19.53
N THR A 89 6.62 -7.23 18.87
CA THR A 89 7.98 -6.88 18.46
C THR A 89 8.76 -6.21 19.59
N VAL A 90 8.12 -5.32 20.36
CA VAL A 90 8.70 -4.74 21.59
C VAL A 90 9.04 -5.82 22.60
N VAL A 91 8.18 -6.83 22.76
CA VAL A 91 8.46 -7.98 23.65
C VAL A 91 9.67 -8.81 23.17
N ALA A 92 9.93 -8.87 21.86
CA ALA A 92 11.02 -9.65 21.30
C ALA A 92 12.36 -8.90 21.19
N ILE A 93 12.33 -7.58 20.94
CA ILE A 93 13.51 -6.77 20.58
C ILE A 93 13.78 -5.63 21.59
N GLY A 94 12.82 -5.32 22.46
CA GLY A 94 12.95 -4.27 23.49
C GLY A 94 12.77 -2.84 22.98
N ASP A 95 12.53 -2.64 21.68
CA ASP A 95 12.31 -1.33 21.07
C ASP A 95 11.16 -1.36 20.04
N LEU A 96 10.56 -0.19 19.81
CA LEU A 96 9.55 0.05 18.79
C LEU A 96 10.25 0.42 17.48
N PRO A 97 10.34 -0.49 16.49
CA PRO A 97 10.93 -0.13 15.21
C PRO A 97 10.16 1.01 14.55
N GLN A 98 10.89 2.06 14.21
CA GLN A 98 10.38 3.24 13.53
C GLN A 98 10.57 3.08 12.02
N ASN A 99 9.63 3.58 11.22
CA ASN A 99 9.69 3.54 9.74
C ASN A 99 9.82 2.13 9.12
N VAL A 100 9.33 1.10 9.82
CA VAL A 100 9.22 -0.26 9.32
C VAL A 100 7.75 -0.59 9.14
N ASN A 101 7.27 -0.45 7.91
CA ASN A 101 5.89 -0.75 7.54
C ASN A 101 5.85 -1.81 6.43
N PHE A 102 4.68 -2.40 6.19
CA PHE A 102 4.53 -3.47 5.22
C PHE A 102 3.38 -3.24 4.26
N ALA A 103 3.52 -3.81 3.07
CA ALA A 103 2.43 -3.93 2.11
C ALA A 103 2.37 -5.35 1.55
N ILE A 104 1.16 -5.85 1.31
CA ILE A 104 0.94 -7.11 0.58
C ILE A 104 1.19 -6.83 -0.90
N LYS A 105 2.02 -7.64 -1.57
CA LYS A 105 2.32 -7.45 -3.00
C LYS A 105 1.07 -7.56 -3.86
N ALA A 106 0.98 -6.75 -4.91
CA ALA A 106 -0.11 -6.79 -5.87
C ALA A 106 -0.34 -8.19 -6.48
N GLY A 107 0.72 -8.98 -6.70
CA GLY A 107 0.59 -10.36 -7.19
C GLY A 107 -0.21 -11.28 -6.24
N VAL A 108 -0.05 -11.11 -4.93
CA VAL A 108 -0.84 -11.88 -3.94
C VAL A 108 -2.30 -11.47 -3.97
N LEU A 109 -2.58 -10.18 -4.13
CA LEU A 109 -3.94 -9.66 -4.30
C LEU A 109 -4.56 -10.17 -5.60
N ALA A 110 -3.81 -10.18 -6.70
CA ALA A 110 -4.27 -10.69 -8.00
C ALA A 110 -4.72 -12.15 -7.87
N THR A 111 -3.89 -13.03 -7.29
CA THR A 111 -4.25 -14.43 -7.05
C THR A 111 -5.50 -14.57 -6.17
N PHE A 112 -5.65 -13.71 -5.15
CA PHE A 112 -6.86 -13.70 -4.31
C PHE A 112 -8.11 -13.31 -5.13
N LEU A 113 -8.05 -12.25 -5.94
CA LEU A 113 -9.16 -11.82 -6.79
C LEU A 113 -9.52 -12.87 -7.84
N GLU A 114 -8.53 -13.50 -8.48
CA GLU A 114 -8.71 -14.61 -9.41
C GLU A 114 -9.46 -15.76 -8.75
N SER A 115 -9.06 -16.16 -7.54
CA SER A 115 -9.72 -17.23 -6.78
C SER A 115 -11.17 -16.90 -6.40
N ALA A 116 -11.48 -15.60 -6.30
CA ALA A 116 -12.81 -15.08 -6.01
C ALA A 116 -13.62 -14.76 -7.28
N TRP A 117 -13.11 -15.06 -8.47
CA TRP A 117 -13.74 -14.75 -9.76
C TRP A 117 -14.04 -13.25 -9.95
N VAL A 118 -13.19 -12.40 -9.39
CA VAL A 118 -13.28 -10.93 -9.54
C VAL A 118 -12.39 -10.50 -10.71
N GLU A 119 -12.99 -9.89 -11.72
CA GLU A 119 -12.26 -9.34 -12.87
C GLU A 119 -11.47 -8.08 -12.48
N PHE A 120 -10.23 -7.98 -12.97
CA PHE A 120 -9.37 -6.80 -12.85
C PHE A 120 -8.55 -6.62 -14.13
N GLN A 121 -8.03 -5.41 -14.36
CA GLN A 121 -7.20 -5.13 -15.52
C GLN A 121 -5.74 -5.03 -15.12
N THR A 122 -4.82 -5.55 -15.94
CA THR A 122 -3.39 -5.42 -15.72
C THR A 122 -2.77 -4.38 -16.67
N THR A 123 -2.61 -3.13 -16.22
CA THR A 123 -2.05 -2.05 -17.04
C THR A 123 -0.93 -1.34 -16.31
N SER A 124 0.27 -1.29 -16.91
CA SER A 124 1.41 -0.52 -16.41
C SER A 124 1.55 0.80 -17.15
N SER A 125 1.66 1.90 -16.41
CA SER A 125 2.15 3.19 -16.87
C SER A 125 3.67 3.24 -16.73
N SER A 126 4.35 3.85 -17.70
CA SER A 126 5.78 4.17 -17.63
C SER A 126 6.04 5.68 -17.45
N THR A 127 4.99 6.46 -17.25
CA THR A 127 5.09 7.91 -17.07
C THR A 127 5.17 8.22 -15.58
N CYS A 128 6.29 8.79 -15.15
CA CYS A 128 6.48 9.27 -13.79
C CYS A 128 5.53 10.45 -13.51
N LEU A 129 4.81 10.38 -12.41
CA LEU A 129 3.85 11.38 -11.96
C LEU A 129 4.48 12.30 -10.93
N SER A 130 4.03 13.56 -10.89
CA SER A 130 4.37 14.44 -9.78
C SER A 130 3.66 13.98 -8.50
N PRO A 131 4.16 14.30 -7.29
CA PRO A 131 3.50 13.89 -6.06
C PRO A 131 2.02 14.30 -5.94
N PRO A 132 1.60 15.53 -6.34
CA PRO A 132 0.18 15.88 -6.39
C PRO A 132 -0.64 14.99 -7.33
N ASP A 133 -0.16 14.75 -8.55
CA ASP A 133 -0.87 13.91 -9.53
C ASP A 133 -0.98 12.45 -9.04
N LEU A 134 0.09 11.96 -8.40
CA LEU A 134 0.10 10.63 -7.79
C LEU A 134 -0.89 10.52 -6.63
N ALA A 135 -1.03 11.59 -5.83
CA ALA A 135 -2.02 11.65 -4.77
C ALA A 135 -3.45 11.63 -5.32
N ASP A 136 -3.71 12.31 -6.43
CA ASP A 136 -5.01 12.29 -7.10
C ASP A 136 -5.36 10.88 -7.61
N VAL A 137 -4.41 10.19 -8.23
CA VAL A 137 -4.57 8.78 -8.63
C VAL A 137 -4.85 7.89 -7.42
N ALA A 138 -4.07 8.03 -6.34
CA ALA A 138 -4.23 7.22 -5.14
C ALA A 138 -5.58 7.44 -4.45
N ASN A 139 -6.06 8.69 -4.42
CA ASN A 139 -7.36 9.06 -3.89
C ASN A 139 -8.51 8.41 -4.69
N HIS A 140 -8.43 8.46 -6.03
CA HIS A 140 -9.44 7.82 -6.90
C HIS A 140 -9.52 6.30 -6.74
N LEU A 141 -8.45 5.64 -6.31
CA LEU A 141 -8.40 4.21 -6.04
C LEU A 141 -8.81 3.83 -4.61
N SER A 142 -9.06 4.82 -3.75
CA SER A 142 -9.31 4.61 -2.33
C SER A 142 -10.77 4.87 -1.98
N ALA A 143 -11.32 4.02 -1.12
CA ALA A 143 -12.65 4.22 -0.55
C ALA A 143 -12.61 4.01 0.96
N PHE A 144 -13.43 4.77 1.68
CA PHE A 144 -13.54 4.66 3.12
C PHE A 144 -14.77 3.83 3.49
N VAL A 145 -14.54 2.65 4.07
CA VAL A 145 -15.60 1.70 4.45
C VAL A 145 -15.84 1.79 5.95
N ARG A 146 -17.11 1.89 6.37
CA ARG A 146 -17.54 1.80 7.76
C ARG A 146 -18.58 0.68 7.89
N CYS A 147 -18.52 -0.07 8.98
CA CYS A 147 -19.62 -0.95 9.37
C CYS A 147 -20.64 -0.09 10.13
N GLU A 148 -21.90 -0.15 9.69
CA GLU A 148 -23.05 0.38 10.44
C GLU A 148 -23.64 -0.71 11.34
#